data_AF-A0A2M7IK04-F1
#
_entry.id   AF-A0A2M7IK04-F1
#
_cell.length_a   1.000
_cell.length_b   1.000
_cell.length_c   1.000
_cell.angle_alpha   90.00
_cell.angle_beta   90.00
_cell.angle_gamma   90.00
#
_symmetry.space_group_name_H-M   'P 1'
#
loop_
_entity.id
_entity.type
_entity.pdbx_description
1 polymer ?
#
loop_
_entity_poly.entity_id
_entity_poly.type
_entity_poly.pdbx_seq_one_letter_code
_entity_poly.pdbx_strand_id
1 'polypeptide(L)' 'MKNNKKLILASGSPRRTELLKMLGCKFQIVPSKIEEKINPRLSPIQNV' A
#
# COMPACT_ATOMS: atom_id res chain seq x y z
N MET A 1 1.25 10.87 -23.24
CA MET A 1 -0.09 10.55 -22.71
C MET A 1 -0.13 10.94 -21.24
N LYS A 2 -1.01 11.86 -20.82
CA LYS A 2 -1.12 12.24 -19.39
C LYS A 2 -1.85 11.12 -18.64
N ASN A 3 -1.13 10.42 -17.75
CA ASN A 3 -1.72 9.44 -16.85
C ASN A 3 -2.48 10.17 -15.74
N ASN A 4 -3.79 10.37 -15.92
CA ASN A 4 -4.67 11.00 -14.93
C ASN A 4 -5.05 10.06 -13.77
N LYS A 5 -4.27 8.98 -13.54
CA LYS A 5 -4.55 8.03 -12.45
C LYS A 5 -4.14 8.64 -11.12
N LYS A 6 -5.05 8.60 -10.15
CA LYS A 6 -4.76 8.99 -8.76
C LYS A 6 -3.97 7.88 -8.07
N LEU A 7 -2.89 8.25 -7.38
CA LEU A 7 -2.15 7.32 -6.53
C LEU A 7 -2.88 7.15 -5.20
N ILE A 8 -3.06 5.90 -4.75
CA ILE A 8 -3.70 5.56 -3.47
C ILE A 8 -2.72 4.76 -2.62
N LEU A 9 -2.48 5.19 -1.38
CA LEU A 9 -1.82 4.41 -0.35
C LEU A 9 -2.86 3.55 0.37
N ALA A 10 -2.94 2.27 0.00
CA ALA A 10 -3.86 1.29 0.56
C ALA A 10 -3.42 0.73 1.93
N SER A 11 -2.83 1.56 2.79
CA SER A 11 -2.19 1.14 4.05
C SER A 11 -2.51 2.13 5.16
N GLY A 12 -2.89 1.61 6.34
CA GLY A 12 -3.06 2.40 7.56
C GLY A 12 -1.76 2.75 8.29
N SER A 13 -0.59 2.27 7.83
CA SER A 13 0.69 2.50 8.49
C SER A 13 1.16 3.98 8.41
N PRO A 14 1.39 4.66 9.55
CA PRO A 14 1.95 6.02 9.57
C PRO A 14 3.32 6.09 8.90
N ARG A 15 4.19 5.10 9.13
CA ARG A 15 5.53 5.02 8.54
C ARG A 15 5.49 5.00 7.01
N ARG A 16 4.57 4.25 6.39
CA ARG A 16 4.44 4.23 4.92
C ARG A 16 3.96 5.57 4.36
N THR A 17 3.13 6.29 5.12
CA THR A 17 2.69 7.65 4.76
C THR A 17 3.87 8.61 4.75
N GLU A 18 4.72 8.58 5.77
CA GLU A 18 5.92 9.43 5.87
C GLU A 18 6.88 9.18 4.71
N LEU A 19 7.16 7.91 4.38
CA LEU A 19 8.02 7.56 3.25
C LEU A 19 7.50 8.12 1.92
N LEU A 20 6.20 7.97 1.62
CA LEU A 20 5.63 8.51 0.37
C LEU A 20 5.59 10.04 0.35
N LYS A 21 5.45 10.70 1.51
CA LYS A 21 5.59 12.16 1.61
C LYS A 21 7.03 12.61 1.30
N MET A 22 8.04 11.89 1.79
CA MET A 22 9.46 12.19 1.51
C MET A 22 9.79 12.06 0.01
N LEU A 23 9.10 11.17 -0.70
CA LEU A 23 9.23 11.02 -2.15
C LEU A 23 8.52 12.13 -2.96
N GLY A 24 7.82 13.06 -2.30
CA GLY A 24 7.08 14.14 -2.97
C GLY A 24 5.85 13.69 -3.75
N CYS A 25 5.35 12.47 -3.50
CA CYS A 25 4.20 11.94 -4.22
C CYS A 25 2.90 12.63 -3.78
N LYS A 26 2.01 12.92 -4.74
CA LYS A 26 0.61 13.27 -4.45
C LYS A 26 -0.22 11.99 -4.42
N PHE A 27 -0.78 11.64 -3.26
CA PHE A 27 -1.57 10.43 -3.06
C PHE A 27 -2.69 10.63 -2.03
N GLN A 28 -3.68 9.74 -2.07
CA GLN A 28 -4.74 9.63 -1.06
C GLN A 28 -4.49 8.40 -0.18
N ILE A 29 -4.78 8.49 1.12
CA ILE A 29 -4.71 7.35 2.03
C ILE A 29 -6.09 6.70 2.11
N VAL A 30 -6.17 5.40 1.85
CA VAL A 30 -7.39 4.60 2.00
C VAL A 30 -6.99 3.28 2.69
N PRO A 31 -7.06 3.19 4.02
CA PRO A 31 -6.66 1.98 4.72
C PRO A 31 -7.51 0.77 4.28
N SER A 32 -6.85 -0.35 4.00
CA SER A 32 -7.56 -1.60 3.74
C SER A 32 -8.25 -2.12 5.01
N LYS A 33 -9.36 -2.82 4.84
CA LYS A 33 -10.12 -3.50 5.91
C LYS A 33 -10.07 -5.03 5.77
N ILE A 34 -9.18 -5.54 4.92
CA ILE A 34 -9.06 -6.98 4.68
C ILE A 34 -8.38 -7.68 5.85
N GLU A 35 -8.81 -8.91 6.14
CA GLU A 35 -8.11 -9.80 7.06
C GLU A 35 -6.93 -10.46 6.34
N GLU A 36 -5.71 -10.18 6.77
CA GLU A 36 -4.48 -10.74 6.19
C GLU A 36 -4.27 -12.17 6.71
N LYS A 37 -4.84 -13.17 6.02
CA LYS A 37 -4.66 -14.59 6.34
C LYS A 37 -3.43 -15.14 5.63
N ILE A 38 -2.48 -15.66 6.41
CA ILE A 38 -1.33 -16.39 5.86
C ILE A 38 -1.79 -17.75 5.34
N ASN A 39 -1.48 -18.02 4.07
CA ASN A 39 -1.72 -19.33 3.48
C ASN A 39 -0.52 -20.24 3.78
N PRO A 40 -0.70 -21.30 4.60
CA PRO A 40 0.41 -22.17 5.00
C PRO A 40 0.96 -23.02 3.84
N ARG A 41 0.26 -23.10 2.71
CA ARG A 41 0.74 -23.79 1.50
C ARG A 41 1.62 -22.91 0.61
N LEU A 42 1.68 -21.62 0.89
CA LEU A 42 2.51 -20.66 0.16
C LEU A 42 3.81 -20.43 0.94
N SER A 43 4.90 -20.22 0.20
CA SER A 43 6.16 -19.77 0.82
C SER A 43 6.00 -18.37 1.42
N PRO A 44 6.93 -17.92 2.28
CA PRO A 44 6.90 -16.56 2.80
C PRO A 44 6.84 -15.49 1.69
N ILE A 45 7.61 -15.67 0.61
CA ILE A 45 7.65 -14.74 -0.53
C ILE A 45 6.29 -14.67 -1.24
N GLN A 46 5.54 -15.76 -1.28
CA GLN A 46 4.22 -15.81 -1.91
C GLN A 46 3.09 -15.26 -1.02
N ASN A 47 3.33 -15.11 0.29
CA ASN A 47 2.34 -14.58 1.24
C ASN A 47 2.44 -13.06 1.46
N VAL A 48 3.53 -12.42 1.03
CA VAL A 48 3.81 -10.98 1.21
C VAL A 48 3.18 -10.14 0.11
#